data_AF-A0A955ZI04-F1
#
_entry.id   AF-A0A955ZI04-F1
#
_cell.length_a   1.000
_cell.length_b   1.000
_cell.length_c   1.000
_cell.angle_alpha   90.00
_cell.angle_beta   90.00
_cell.angle_gamma   90.00
#
_symmetry.space_group_name_H-M   'P 1'
#
loop_
_entity.id
_entity.type
_entity.pdbx_description
1 polymer ?
#
loop_
_entity_poly.entity_id
_entity_poly.type
_entity_poly.pdbx_seq_one_letter_code
_entity_poly.pdbx_strand_id
1 'polypeptide(L)'
;MTLPASAQSTRYDIDKKDTPRPVLSVLNKYVKTLRSSKDLDDCAKAFVSIAGGSLVNEDGKSLRGTVQRFGLKKDYENIKFYADPIQITRIAKLPATTSGFGPSAIRGPRYKIWIAKKDGAGGMPAPVTILVPEGHATIKSPKVVNVGSY
;
A
#
# COMPACT_ATOMS: atom_id res chain seq x y z
N MET A 1 -12.86 -20.56 31.23
CA MET A 1 -13.53 -19.38 30.61
C MET A 1 -12.51 -18.73 29.70
N THR A 2 -12.53 -19.09 28.42
CA THR A 2 -11.53 -18.65 27.44
C THR A 2 -11.93 -17.26 26.96
N LEU A 3 -11.13 -16.24 27.26
CA LEU A 3 -11.33 -14.88 26.72
C LEU A 3 -11.22 -14.95 25.18
N PRO A 4 -12.17 -14.43 24.40
CA PRO A 4 -12.02 -14.43 22.95
C PRO A 4 -10.91 -13.44 22.56
N ALA A 5 -9.90 -13.96 21.87
CA ALA A 5 -8.93 -13.12 21.17
C ALA A 5 -9.66 -12.33 20.07
N SER A 6 -9.30 -11.05 19.91
CA SER A 6 -9.59 -10.16 18.77
C SER A 6 -10.80 -9.19 18.79
N ALA A 7 -11.13 -8.57 19.93
CA ALA A 7 -12.06 -7.43 19.92
C ALA A 7 -11.44 -6.09 19.43
N GLN A 8 -10.11 -6.00 19.34
CA GLN A 8 -9.42 -4.76 18.95
C GLN A 8 -9.12 -4.61 17.46
N SER A 9 -9.28 -5.67 16.65
CA SER A 9 -8.76 -5.66 15.28
C SER A 9 -9.74 -5.25 14.19
N THR A 10 -11.06 -5.19 14.38
CA THR A 10 -12.03 -4.87 13.28
C THR A 10 -12.64 -3.48 13.34
N ARG A 11 -12.34 -2.67 14.37
CA ARG A 11 -12.99 -1.36 14.60
C ARG A 11 -12.91 -0.39 13.41
N TYR A 12 -11.89 -0.54 12.56
CA TYR A 12 -11.64 0.33 11.42
C TYR A 12 -11.96 -0.33 10.08
N ASP A 13 -12.51 -1.54 10.10
CA ASP A 13 -12.79 -2.28 8.88
C ASP A 13 -13.95 -1.64 8.13
N ILE A 14 -13.80 -1.55 6.82
CA ILE A 14 -14.81 -1.01 5.91
C ILE A 14 -14.99 -1.97 4.74
N ASP A 15 -16.18 -1.94 4.13
CA ASP A 15 -16.43 -2.72 2.92
C ASP A 15 -15.69 -2.12 1.72
N LYS A 16 -15.39 -2.96 0.72
CA LYS A 16 -14.83 -2.54 -0.57
C LYS A 16 -15.70 -1.48 -1.27
N LYS A 17 -17.03 -1.57 -1.13
CA LYS A 17 -17.98 -0.60 -1.71
C LYS A 17 -17.86 0.80 -1.09
N ASP A 18 -17.44 0.87 0.17
CA ASP A 18 -17.28 2.13 0.93
C ASP A 18 -15.86 2.71 0.79
N THR A 19 -14.99 2.01 0.07
CA THR A 19 -13.62 2.46 -0.19
C THR A 19 -13.61 3.43 -1.38
N PRO A 20 -12.98 4.62 -1.26
CA PRO A 20 -12.92 5.57 -2.35
C PRO A 20 -12.31 4.97 -3.62
N ARG A 21 -12.96 5.17 -4.77
CA ARG A 21 -12.49 4.68 -6.07
C ARG A 21 -11.02 5.03 -6.38
N PRO A 22 -10.52 6.24 -6.03
CA PRO A 22 -9.10 6.57 -6.23
C PRO A 22 -8.14 5.66 -5.45
N VAL A 23 -8.52 5.18 -4.26
CA VAL A 23 -7.70 4.25 -3.45
C VAL A 23 -7.60 2.90 -4.16
N LEU A 24 -8.72 2.36 -4.64
CA LEU A 24 -8.74 1.11 -5.40
C LEU A 24 -7.98 1.22 -6.72
N SER A 25 -8.04 2.39 -7.38
CA SER A 25 -7.27 2.65 -8.60
C SER A 25 -5.75 2.62 -8.34
N VAL A 26 -5.30 3.21 -7.24
CA VAL A 26 -3.88 3.17 -6.84
C VAL A 26 -3.44 1.75 -6.47
N LEU A 27 -4.27 0.99 -5.76
CA LEU A 27 -4.01 -0.43 -5.49
C LEU A 27 -3.85 -1.24 -6.78
N ASN A 28 -4.77 -1.08 -7.72
CA ASN A 28 -4.72 -1.78 -9.00
C ASN A 28 -3.48 -1.40 -9.81
N LYS A 29 -3.11 -0.11 -9.83
CA LYS A 29 -1.87 0.35 -10.47
C LYS A 29 -0.65 -0.26 -9.81
N TYR A 30 -0.60 -0.29 -8.48
CA TYR A 30 0.47 -0.91 -7.73
C TYR A 30 0.65 -2.39 -8.08
N VAL A 31 -0.43 -3.18 -8.03
CA VAL A 31 -0.36 -4.60 -8.39
C VAL A 31 0.00 -4.81 -9.86
N LYS A 32 -0.55 -3.98 -10.77
CA LYS A 32 -0.17 -4.02 -12.18
C LYS A 32 1.33 -3.79 -12.34
N THR A 33 1.89 -2.77 -11.70
CA THR A 33 3.33 -2.49 -11.71
C THR A 33 4.14 -3.70 -11.24
N LEU A 34 3.78 -4.32 -10.12
CA LEU A 34 4.48 -5.49 -9.61
C LEU A 34 4.48 -6.67 -10.61
N ARG A 35 3.39 -6.85 -11.37
CA ARG A 35 3.22 -7.99 -12.30
C ARG A 35 3.79 -7.74 -13.69
N SER A 36 3.74 -6.50 -14.17
CA SER A 36 4.12 -6.18 -15.55
C SER A 36 5.58 -5.78 -15.69
N SER A 37 6.25 -5.46 -14.60
CA SER A 37 7.64 -5.04 -14.64
C SER A 37 8.58 -6.20 -14.94
N LYS A 38 9.61 -5.91 -15.74
CA LYS A 38 10.59 -6.91 -16.21
C LYS A 38 11.55 -7.32 -15.10
N ASP A 39 11.91 -6.36 -14.26
CA ASP A 39 12.85 -6.50 -13.16
C ASP A 39 12.50 -5.49 -12.05
N LEU A 40 13.23 -5.56 -10.93
CA LEU A 40 12.99 -4.72 -9.76
C LEU A 40 13.25 -3.23 -10.05
N ASP A 41 14.18 -2.89 -10.94
CA ASP A 41 14.51 -1.51 -11.29
C ASP A 41 13.41 -0.88 -12.15
N ASP A 42 12.88 -1.62 -13.12
CA ASP A 42 11.70 -1.24 -13.89
C ASP A 42 10.47 -1.07 -12.97
N CYS A 43 10.29 -2.00 -12.03
CA CYS A 43 9.24 -1.92 -11.02
C CYS A 43 9.37 -0.67 -10.15
N ALA A 44 10.59 -0.35 -9.70
CA ALA A 44 10.86 0.83 -8.89
C ALA A 44 10.55 2.12 -9.64
N LYS A 45 10.99 2.23 -10.90
CA LYS A 45 10.72 3.39 -11.77
C LYS A 45 9.22 3.61 -11.97
N ALA A 46 8.47 2.56 -12.26
CA ALA A 46 7.02 2.65 -12.42
C ALA A 46 6.30 2.99 -11.10
N PHE A 47 6.79 2.44 -9.97
CA PHE A 47 6.20 2.64 -8.65
C PHE A 47 6.30 4.08 -8.13
N VAL A 48 7.36 4.83 -8.47
CA VAL A 48 7.55 6.23 -8.05
C VAL A 48 6.29 7.09 -8.29
N SER A 49 5.60 6.88 -9.42
CA SER A 49 4.42 7.68 -9.80
C SER A 49 3.25 7.61 -8.78
N ILE A 50 3.16 6.51 -8.04
CA ILE A 50 2.11 6.25 -7.06
C ILE A 50 2.64 6.16 -5.62
N ALA A 51 3.95 6.18 -5.42
CA ALA A 51 4.58 6.25 -4.11
C ALA A 51 4.52 7.69 -3.55
N GLY A 52 4.54 7.81 -2.22
CA GLY A 52 4.58 9.10 -1.54
C GLY A 52 4.95 8.97 -0.07
N GLY A 53 4.99 10.11 0.63
CA GLY A 53 5.33 10.17 2.05
C GLY A 53 6.71 9.57 2.33
N SER A 54 6.79 8.67 3.31
CA SER A 54 8.05 8.05 3.72
C SER A 54 8.71 7.14 2.68
N LEU A 55 8.03 6.80 1.58
CA LEU A 55 8.61 5.94 0.54
C LEU A 55 9.50 6.67 -0.45
N VAL A 56 9.37 8.00 -0.53
CA VAL A 56 10.09 8.84 -1.48
C VAL A 56 11.09 9.76 -0.78
N ASN A 57 12.09 10.22 -1.53
CA ASN A 57 12.97 11.30 -1.09
C ASN A 57 12.19 12.61 -0.97
N GLU A 58 12.80 13.63 -0.37
CA GLU A 58 12.14 14.92 -0.09
C GLU A 58 11.61 15.62 -1.34
N ASP A 59 12.25 15.39 -2.49
CA ASP A 59 11.83 15.91 -3.79
C ASP A 59 10.61 15.17 -4.39
N GLY A 60 10.24 14.03 -3.82
CA GLY A 60 9.16 13.16 -4.30
C GLY A 60 9.42 12.50 -5.66
N LYS A 61 10.64 12.61 -6.23
CA LYS A 61 10.97 12.15 -7.59
C LYS A 61 11.60 10.78 -7.64
N SER A 62 12.07 10.28 -6.50
CA SER A 62 12.74 8.99 -6.41
C SER A 62 12.37 8.28 -5.11
N LEU A 63 12.43 6.94 -5.12
CA LEU A 63 12.25 6.15 -3.91
C LEU A 63 13.44 6.36 -2.97
N ARG A 64 13.20 6.27 -1.66
CA ARG A 64 14.30 6.17 -0.70
C ARG A 64 15.09 4.89 -0.97
N GLY A 65 16.41 4.93 -0.86
CA GLY A 65 17.29 3.80 -1.23
C GLY A 65 16.97 2.48 -0.52
N THR A 66 16.42 2.52 0.69
CA THR A 66 16.00 1.34 1.46
C THR A 66 14.67 0.73 0.97
N VAL A 67 13.80 1.52 0.36
CA VAL A 67 12.45 1.09 -0.05
C VAL A 67 12.52 0.08 -1.19
N GLN A 68 13.37 0.34 -2.19
CA GLN A 68 13.54 -0.59 -3.31
C GLN A 68 14.08 -1.95 -2.82
N ARG A 69 15.12 -1.92 -1.97
CA ARG A 69 15.84 -3.13 -1.54
C ARG A 69 15.08 -4.00 -0.53
N PHE A 70 14.36 -3.39 0.41
CA PHE A 70 13.74 -4.12 1.51
C PHE A 70 12.22 -4.24 1.39
N GLY A 71 11.53 -3.17 0.99
CA GLY A 71 10.06 -3.16 0.89
C GLY A 71 9.57 -3.69 -0.45
N LEU A 72 9.89 -2.96 -1.52
CA LEU A 72 9.39 -3.24 -2.87
C LEU A 72 9.86 -4.61 -3.40
N LYS A 73 11.12 -4.98 -3.14
CA LYS A 73 11.65 -6.30 -3.52
C LYS A 73 10.79 -7.45 -2.99
N LYS A 74 10.42 -7.39 -1.70
CA LYS A 74 9.61 -8.42 -1.05
C LYS A 74 8.24 -8.55 -1.70
N ASP A 75 7.60 -7.44 -2.03
CA ASP A 75 6.29 -7.47 -2.67
C ASP A 75 6.38 -7.90 -4.14
N TYR A 76 7.43 -7.48 -4.86
CA TYR A 76 7.71 -7.89 -6.23
C TYR A 76 7.97 -9.40 -6.35
N GLU A 77 8.81 -9.97 -5.48
CA GLU A 77 9.10 -11.40 -5.49
C GLU A 77 7.89 -12.25 -5.08
N ASN A 78 7.04 -11.71 -4.20
CA ASN A 78 5.87 -12.43 -3.69
C ASN A 78 4.62 -12.27 -4.54
N ILE A 79 4.56 -11.31 -5.47
CA ILE A 79 3.33 -11.03 -6.23
C ILE A 79 2.79 -12.26 -6.98
N LYS A 80 3.68 -13.18 -7.37
CA LYS A 80 3.35 -14.47 -8.01
C LYS A 80 2.47 -15.38 -7.15
N PHE A 81 2.49 -15.20 -5.83
CA PHE A 81 1.67 -15.94 -4.87
C PHE A 81 0.31 -15.29 -4.61
N TYR A 82 0.02 -14.10 -5.17
CA TYR A 82 -1.26 -13.41 -4.98
C TYR A 82 -2.29 -13.80 -6.03
N ALA A 83 -3.57 -13.82 -5.65
CA ALA A 83 -4.68 -14.17 -6.54
C ALA A 83 -4.74 -13.26 -7.78
N ASP A 84 -5.03 -13.82 -8.95
CA ASP A 84 -5.21 -13.10 -10.21
C ASP A 84 -6.53 -13.50 -10.88
N PRO A 85 -7.57 -12.64 -10.95
CA PRO A 85 -7.59 -11.23 -10.53
C PRO A 85 -7.42 -11.03 -9.02
N ILE A 86 -6.98 -9.83 -8.61
CA ILE A 86 -6.77 -9.54 -7.18
C ILE A 86 -8.07 -9.70 -6.38
N GLN A 87 -7.96 -10.37 -5.25
CA GLN A 87 -9.05 -10.51 -4.29
C GLN A 87 -8.69 -9.73 -3.03
N ILE A 88 -9.50 -8.75 -2.65
CA ILE A 88 -9.28 -7.99 -1.43
C ILE A 88 -9.97 -8.74 -0.29
N THR A 89 -9.21 -9.16 0.72
CA THR A 89 -9.75 -9.90 1.87
C THR A 89 -10.19 -8.98 3.00
N ARG A 90 -9.56 -7.80 3.10
CA ARG A 90 -9.85 -6.85 4.17
C ARG A 90 -9.40 -5.43 3.79
N ILE A 91 -10.16 -4.44 4.24
CA ILE A 91 -9.79 -3.03 4.15
C ILE A 91 -10.04 -2.39 5.51
N ALA A 92 -9.04 -1.69 6.04
CA ALA A 92 -9.18 -0.88 7.25
C ALA A 92 -8.91 0.59 6.96
N LYS A 93 -9.90 1.46 7.23
CA LYS A 93 -9.78 2.91 7.16
C LYS A 93 -9.32 3.45 8.51
N LEU A 94 -8.03 3.76 8.59
CA LEU A 94 -7.40 4.30 9.78
C LEU A 94 -7.51 5.84 9.81
N PRO A 95 -7.48 6.43 11.02
CA PRO A 95 -7.46 7.88 11.20
C PRO A 95 -6.33 8.56 10.43
N ALA A 96 -6.51 9.85 10.19
CA ALA A 96 -5.52 10.67 9.52
C ALA A 96 -4.18 10.68 10.27
N THR A 97 -3.10 10.58 9.53
CA THR A 97 -1.73 10.75 10.03
C THR A 97 -0.92 11.49 9.00
N THR A 98 0.27 11.93 9.39
CA THR A 98 1.29 12.42 8.46
C THR A 98 2.22 11.26 8.07
N SER A 99 2.63 11.21 6.80
CA SER A 99 3.69 10.32 6.30
C SER A 99 4.67 11.13 5.45
N GLY A 100 5.97 10.91 5.65
CA GLY A 100 7.04 11.64 4.97
C GLY A 100 7.53 12.86 5.74
N PHE A 101 8.38 13.66 5.08
CA PHE A 101 8.99 14.86 5.64
C PHE A 101 9.13 15.95 4.58
N GLY A 102 9.09 17.22 4.99
CA GLY A 102 9.24 18.36 4.10
C GLY A 102 8.20 18.39 2.97
N PRO A 103 8.59 18.70 1.71
CA PRO A 103 7.68 18.78 0.56
C PRO A 103 6.98 17.47 0.20
N SER A 104 7.52 16.33 0.67
CA SER A 104 6.93 15.00 0.46
C SER A 104 5.92 14.59 1.53
N ALA A 105 5.76 15.40 2.60
CA ALA A 105 4.92 15.06 3.74
C ALA A 105 3.43 15.14 3.39
N ILE A 106 2.75 14.00 3.40
CA ILE A 106 1.32 13.91 3.11
C ILE A 106 0.56 13.63 4.40
N ARG A 107 -0.48 14.43 4.68
CA ARG A 107 -1.43 14.21 5.77
C ARG A 107 -2.77 13.72 5.23
N GLY A 108 -3.40 12.77 5.92
CA GLY A 108 -4.76 12.34 5.63
C GLY A 108 -5.03 10.89 6.04
N PRO A 109 -6.26 10.38 5.84
CA PRO A 109 -6.65 9.04 6.26
C PRO A 109 -5.89 7.97 5.47
N ARG A 110 -5.65 6.83 6.15
CA ARG A 110 -4.95 5.69 5.56
C ARG A 110 -5.89 4.52 5.36
N TYR A 111 -5.69 3.81 4.26
CA TYR A 111 -6.39 2.58 3.91
C TYR A 111 -5.35 1.47 3.90
N LYS A 112 -5.42 0.58 4.89
CA LYS A 112 -4.66 -0.67 4.89
C LYS A 112 -5.47 -1.73 4.16
N ILE A 113 -4.90 -2.33 3.14
CA ILE A 113 -5.60 -3.26 2.25
C ILE A 113 -4.84 -4.58 2.19
N TRP A 114 -5.51 -5.67 2.53
CA TRP A 114 -4.99 -7.02 2.45
C TRP A 114 -5.50 -7.69 1.17
N ILE A 115 -4.59 -8.29 0.40
CA ILE A 115 -4.89 -8.98 -0.86
C ILE A 115 -4.70 -10.48 -0.65
N ALA A 116 -5.66 -11.30 -1.06
CA ALA A 116 -5.59 -12.75 -0.94
C ALA A 116 -4.38 -13.31 -1.70
N LYS A 117 -3.79 -14.35 -1.12
CA LYS A 117 -2.90 -15.24 -1.83
C LYS A 117 -3.70 -16.27 -2.64
N LYS A 118 -3.07 -16.90 -3.62
CA LYS A 118 -3.60 -18.06 -4.33
C LYS A 118 -3.81 -19.22 -3.35
N ASP A 119 -4.77 -20.09 -3.64
CA ASP A 119 -5.02 -21.27 -2.83
C ASP A 119 -3.75 -22.12 -2.67
N GLY A 120 -3.51 -22.58 -1.42
CA GLY A 120 -2.32 -23.35 -1.07
C GLY A 120 -1.05 -22.53 -0.76
N ALA A 121 -1.05 -21.21 -0.98
CA ALA A 121 0.08 -20.37 -0.58
C ALA A 121 -0.01 -20.00 0.92
N GLY A 122 0.96 -20.45 1.72
CA GLY A 122 1.00 -20.22 3.16
C GLY A 122 1.28 -18.77 3.58
N GLY A 123 0.82 -18.42 4.78
CA GLY A 123 1.10 -17.15 5.48
C GLY A 123 0.18 -15.98 5.10
N MET A 124 0.01 -15.03 6.02
CA MET A 124 -0.85 -13.87 5.82
C MET A 124 -0.24 -12.87 4.80
N PRO A 125 -1.03 -12.31 3.88
CA PRO A 125 -0.55 -11.29 2.95
C PRO A 125 -0.15 -10.00 3.69
N ALA A 126 0.92 -9.37 3.21
CA ALA A 126 1.33 -8.05 3.68
C ALA A 126 0.31 -7.00 3.24
N PRO A 127 -0.18 -6.12 4.13
CA PRO A 127 -1.09 -5.07 3.72
C PRO A 127 -0.36 -3.98 2.94
N VAL A 128 -0.98 -3.51 1.87
CA VAL A 128 -0.58 -2.26 1.19
C VAL A 128 -1.26 -1.10 1.91
N THR A 129 -0.51 -0.06 2.27
CA THR A 129 -1.09 1.13 2.88
C THR A 129 -1.13 2.30 1.90
N ILE A 130 -2.33 2.80 1.64
CA ILE A 130 -2.58 3.94 0.77
C ILE A 130 -3.09 5.11 1.62
N LEU A 131 -2.50 6.28 1.48
CA LEU A 131 -2.93 7.51 2.15
C LEU A 131 -3.63 8.42 1.16
N VAL A 132 -4.77 8.99 1.55
CA VAL A 132 -5.50 10.00 0.76
C VAL A 132 -5.12 11.39 1.28
N PRO A 133 -4.47 12.25 0.48
CA PRO A 133 -4.06 13.58 0.92
C PRO A 133 -5.25 14.47 1.29
N GLU A 134 -5.10 15.23 2.38
CA GLU A 134 -6.00 16.28 2.82
C GLU A 134 -5.20 17.57 2.97
N GLY A 135 -5.63 18.65 2.32
CA GLY A 135 -5.04 19.99 2.47
C GLY A 135 -3.62 20.18 1.90
N HIS A 136 -3.04 19.18 1.24
CA HIS A 136 -1.70 19.31 0.64
C HIS A 136 -1.74 20.22 -0.60
N ALA A 137 -0.77 21.13 -0.76
CA ALA A 137 -0.74 22.11 -1.86
C ALA A 137 -0.69 21.46 -3.25
N THR A 138 0.22 20.50 -3.45
CA THR A 138 0.50 19.88 -4.76
C THR A 138 0.07 18.41 -4.88
N ILE A 139 0.24 17.59 -3.85
CA ILE A 139 -0.12 16.17 -3.86
C ILE A 139 -1.62 16.00 -3.56
N LYS A 140 -2.43 15.86 -4.61
CA LYS A 140 -3.90 15.74 -4.51
C LYS A 140 -4.43 14.31 -4.66
N SER A 141 -3.62 13.38 -5.16
CA SER A 141 -4.02 12.00 -5.41
C SER A 141 -3.54 11.05 -4.31
N PRO A 142 -4.26 9.94 -4.05
CA PRO A 142 -3.81 8.95 -3.07
C PRO A 142 -2.44 8.38 -3.43
N LYS A 143 -1.64 8.09 -2.40
CA LYS A 143 -0.29 7.57 -2.56
C LYS A 143 -0.10 6.31 -1.72
N VAL A 144 0.66 5.36 -2.26
CA VAL A 144 1.19 4.26 -1.47
C VAL A 144 2.25 4.82 -0.53
N VAL A 145 2.08 4.58 0.78
CA VAL A 145 2.98 5.12 1.83
C VAL A 145 3.64 4.02 2.67
N ASN A 146 3.25 2.77 2.48
CA ASN A 146 3.88 1.62 3.13
C ASN A 146 3.68 0.35 2.27
N VAL A 147 4.77 -0.40 2.09
CA VAL A 147 4.89 -1.65 1.31
C VAL A 147 5.92 -2.56 2.00
N GLY A 148 5.83 -3.87 1.76
CA GLY A 148 6.79 -4.87 2.24
C GLY A 148 6.88 -4.94 3.76
N SER A 149 5.89 -5.61 4.39
CA SER A 149 5.81 -5.84 5.84
C SER A 149 7.17 -5.94 6.53
N TYR A 150 7.42 -5.01 7.46
CA TYR A 150 8.52 -5.04 8.43
C TYR A 150 8.45 -6.27 9.34
#